data_AF-A0A923SUM5-F1
#
_entry.id   AF-A0A923SUM5-F1
#
_cell.length_a   1.000
_cell.length_b   1.000
_cell.length_c   1.000
_cell.angle_alpha   90.00
_cell.angle_beta   90.00
_cell.angle_gamma   90.00
#
_symmetry.space_group_name_H-M   'P 1'
#
loop_
_entity.id
_entity.type
_entity.pdbx_description
1 polymer ?
#
loop_
_entity_poly.entity_id
_entity_poly.type
_entity_poly.pdbx_seq_one_letter_code
_entity_poly.pdbx_strand_id
1 'polypeptide(L)'
;MFFINILKKNVKNYLQNKKLKKLIAIIKKSSYFDEAFYRKTYNIPKNVDCAEHYLTKGYLCGYNLSPEFDSIKYENYYKLFFKNNGNPLIRFEQDHKSIEDKHDISFPSNCIEIERKFALQKPKHKRVAIFASFSNDGKIHDDVIFYLKGLKEIVDNIILIGDNPVFEDEISKIRDLVYFCKFIKHNEYDFGSYKIGYRFLKENNLLKDVDELLFCNDSCIGPIFPFSEVIEQAKPIKCDFWGLTSSTTICFHIQSYFFVLRNSVIKSNVMDSFFSYVKPQESPENIIFYYEMKLTQFLEFHNFDGFAVYKRYGIQNLHEDYELISNPLEFMLNYRMPLVKKKVLDKDSEYGKSAKYIKKTKDYIKSIQPKLIY
;
A
#
# COMPACT_ATOMS: atom_id res chain seq x y z
N MET A 1 -23.42 50.41 23.19
CA MET A 1 -22.79 49.07 23.29
C MET A 1 -23.76 47.88 23.12
N PHE A 2 -25.06 48.00 23.44
CA PHE A 2 -26.02 46.88 23.40
C PHE A 2 -26.36 46.37 21.97
N PHE A 3 -26.55 47.27 21.00
CA PHE A 3 -26.92 46.93 19.62
C PHE A 3 -25.82 46.19 18.83
N ILE A 4 -24.54 46.55 19.05
CA ILE A 4 -23.39 45.90 18.39
C ILE A 4 -23.21 44.46 18.88
N ASN A 5 -23.52 44.18 20.15
CA ASN A 5 -23.43 42.82 20.71
C ASN A 5 -24.56 41.90 20.18
N ILE A 6 -25.75 42.42 19.91
CA ILE A 6 -26.86 41.66 19.32
C ILE A 6 -26.56 41.31 17.85
N LEU A 7 -26.06 42.27 17.06
CA LEU A 7 -25.64 42.03 15.67
C LEU A 7 -24.48 41.02 15.59
N LYS A 8 -23.46 41.14 16.45
CA LYS A 8 -22.36 40.15 16.53
C LYS A 8 -22.86 38.75 16.92
N LYS A 9 -23.82 38.65 17.84
CA LYS A 9 -24.43 37.37 18.26
C LYS A 9 -25.28 36.74 17.14
N ASN A 10 -26.05 37.55 16.41
CA ASN A 10 -26.88 37.09 15.30
C ASN A 10 -26.05 36.67 14.08
N VAL A 11 -24.99 37.41 13.74
CA VAL A 11 -24.04 37.03 12.69
C VAL A 11 -23.25 35.77 13.08
N LYS A 12 -22.83 35.64 14.35
CA LYS A 12 -22.18 34.42 14.85
C LYS A 12 -23.12 33.21 14.79
N ASN A 13 -24.38 33.36 15.20
CA ASN A 13 -25.39 32.30 15.10
C ASN A 13 -25.73 31.95 13.63
N TYR A 14 -25.78 32.94 12.73
CA TYR A 14 -26.01 32.73 11.31
C TYR A 14 -24.83 31.99 10.64
N LEU A 15 -23.60 32.40 10.90
CA LEU A 15 -22.38 31.73 10.42
C LEU A 15 -22.25 30.31 10.99
N GLN A 16 -22.61 30.12 12.26
CA GLN A 16 -22.64 28.82 12.92
C GLN A 16 -23.71 27.90 12.30
N ASN A 17 -24.90 28.42 11.98
CA ASN A 17 -25.94 27.70 11.25
C ASN A 17 -25.53 27.35 9.81
N LYS A 18 -24.85 28.26 9.10
CA LYS A 18 -24.35 28.00 7.73
C LYS A 18 -23.25 26.93 7.74
N LYS A 19 -22.35 26.97 8.72
CA LYS A 19 -21.30 25.95 8.93
C LYS A 19 -21.92 24.59 9.29
N LEU A 20 -22.91 24.57 10.18
CA LEU A 20 -23.61 23.36 10.59
C LEU A 20 -24.32 22.69 9.39
N LYS A 21 -25.05 23.46 8.58
CA LYS A 21 -25.69 22.95 7.36
C LYS A 21 -24.69 22.34 6.38
N LYS A 22 -23.50 22.94 6.23
CA LYS A 22 -22.43 22.41 5.37
C LYS A 22 -21.90 21.05 5.89
N LEU A 23 -21.71 20.92 7.20
CA LEU A 23 -21.24 19.67 7.82
C LEU A 23 -22.29 18.56 7.75
N ILE A 24 -23.57 18.88 7.97
CA ILE A 24 -24.67 17.93 7.78
C ILE A 24 -24.71 17.44 6.33
N ALA A 25 -24.53 18.33 5.36
CA ALA A 25 -24.49 17.95 3.95
C ALA A 25 -23.31 17.04 3.59
N ILE A 26 -22.17 17.15 4.29
CA ILE A 26 -21.04 16.22 4.12
C ILE A 26 -21.44 14.83 4.59
N ILE A 27 -21.99 14.71 5.80
CA ILE A 27 -22.42 13.41 6.36
C ILE A 27 -23.47 12.75 5.45
N LYS A 28 -24.47 13.51 5.00
CA LYS A 28 -25.52 13.00 4.12
C LYS A 28 -25.04 12.52 2.75
N LYS A 29 -23.90 13.03 2.28
CA LYS A 29 -23.31 12.65 0.98
C LYS A 29 -22.31 11.51 1.11
N SER A 30 -21.86 11.19 2.31
CA SER A 30 -20.89 10.13 2.53
C SER A 30 -21.50 8.77 2.22
N SER A 31 -20.76 7.92 1.51
CA SER A 31 -21.12 6.51 1.29
C SER A 31 -21.16 5.70 2.60
N TYR A 32 -20.54 6.22 3.67
CA TYR A 32 -20.51 5.60 4.99
C TYR A 32 -21.68 5.99 5.89
N PHE A 33 -22.63 6.80 5.40
CA PHE A 33 -23.83 7.16 6.14
C PHE A 33 -25.06 6.40 5.63
N ASP A 34 -25.48 5.39 6.40
CA ASP A 34 -26.75 4.70 6.18
C ASP A 34 -27.79 5.22 7.19
N GLU A 35 -28.68 6.10 6.73
CA GLU A 35 -29.72 6.68 7.57
C GLU A 35 -30.67 5.62 8.14
N ALA A 36 -31.01 4.59 7.37
CA ALA A 36 -31.96 3.56 7.80
C ALA A 36 -31.35 2.70 8.91
N PHE A 37 -30.09 2.29 8.74
CA PHE A 37 -29.31 1.63 9.79
C PHE A 37 -29.21 2.52 11.03
N TYR A 38 -28.70 3.73 10.88
CA TYR A 38 -28.42 4.62 12.02
C TYR A 38 -29.68 4.90 12.83
N ARG A 39 -30.79 5.18 12.15
CA ARG A 39 -32.09 5.44 12.78
C ARG A 39 -32.60 4.24 13.56
N LYS A 40 -32.52 3.04 12.98
CA LYS A 40 -32.97 1.80 13.60
C LYS A 40 -32.09 1.40 14.78
N THR A 41 -30.77 1.47 14.61
CA THR A 41 -29.78 1.04 15.60
C THR A 41 -29.82 1.91 16.87
N TYR A 42 -30.02 3.22 16.73
CA TYR A 42 -30.00 4.16 17.86
C TYR A 42 -31.38 4.74 18.22
N ASN A 43 -32.47 4.15 17.70
CA ASN A 43 -33.85 4.55 17.97
C ASN A 43 -34.11 6.06 17.76
N ILE A 44 -33.63 6.62 16.65
CA ILE A 44 -33.75 8.07 16.38
C ILE A 44 -35.18 8.42 15.90
N PRO A 45 -35.90 9.32 16.58
CA PRO A 45 -37.28 9.68 16.22
C PRO A 45 -37.41 10.19 14.77
N LYS A 46 -38.51 9.86 14.09
CA LYS A 46 -38.73 10.21 12.67
C LYS A 46 -38.61 11.71 12.35
N ASN A 47 -38.90 12.58 13.31
CA ASN A 47 -38.81 14.03 13.17
C ASN A 47 -37.39 14.59 13.43
N VAL A 48 -36.41 13.73 13.76
CA VAL A 48 -35.02 14.11 13.99
C VAL A 48 -34.17 13.69 12.78
N ASP A 49 -33.37 14.65 12.29
CA ASP A 49 -32.38 14.42 11.24
C ASP A 49 -31.20 13.58 11.77
N CYS A 50 -30.97 12.41 11.17
CA CYS A 50 -29.94 11.48 11.65
C CYS A 50 -28.52 12.01 11.45
N ALA A 51 -28.26 12.78 10.40
CA ALA A 51 -26.94 13.35 10.14
C ALA A 51 -26.62 14.48 11.12
N GLU A 52 -27.60 15.33 11.43
CA GLU A 52 -27.48 16.35 12.48
C GLU A 52 -27.30 15.71 13.87
N HIS A 53 -28.09 14.67 14.16
CA HIS A 53 -27.98 13.93 15.41
C HIS A 53 -26.59 13.33 15.58
N TYR A 54 -26.06 12.67 14.54
CA TYR A 54 -24.72 12.13 14.57
C TYR A 54 -23.67 13.22 14.80
N LEU A 55 -23.75 14.31 14.02
CA LEU A 55 -22.78 15.41 14.06
C LEU A 55 -22.68 16.07 15.45
N THR A 56 -23.79 16.13 16.18
CA THR A 56 -23.87 16.86 17.45
C THR A 56 -23.78 15.97 18.69
N LYS A 57 -24.23 14.71 18.60
CA LYS A 57 -24.33 13.79 19.74
C LYS A 57 -23.78 12.40 19.44
N GLY A 58 -24.18 11.81 18.32
CA GLY A 58 -23.87 10.41 18.02
C GLY A 58 -22.38 10.09 18.02
N TYR A 59 -21.54 10.95 17.44
CA TYR A 59 -20.10 10.71 17.39
C TYR A 59 -19.45 10.75 18.79
N LEU A 60 -19.95 11.59 19.71
CA LEU A 60 -19.46 11.66 21.09
C LEU A 60 -19.80 10.39 21.87
N CYS A 61 -20.89 9.72 21.49
CA CYS A 61 -21.32 8.45 22.06
C CYS A 61 -20.67 7.25 21.36
N GLY A 62 -19.75 7.46 20.40
CA GLY A 62 -19.09 6.39 19.65
C GLY A 62 -20.02 5.63 18.70
N TYR A 63 -21.11 6.24 18.25
CA TYR A 63 -22.07 5.58 17.35
C TYR A 63 -21.47 5.41 15.96
N ASN A 64 -21.80 4.31 15.29
CA ASN A 64 -21.41 4.04 13.92
C ASN A 64 -22.48 4.54 12.96
N LEU A 65 -22.09 5.18 11.86
CA LEU A 65 -23.01 5.72 10.86
C LEU A 65 -23.58 4.64 9.94
N SER A 66 -22.89 3.51 9.86
CA SER A 66 -23.19 2.35 9.04
C SER A 66 -22.47 1.13 9.63
N PRO A 67 -22.85 -0.11 9.26
CA PRO A 67 -22.08 -1.30 9.60
C PRO A 67 -20.62 -1.25 9.13
N GLU A 68 -20.35 -0.49 8.06
CA GLU A 68 -19.05 -0.41 7.40
C GLU A 68 -18.10 0.64 8.00
N PHE A 69 -18.61 1.56 8.84
CA PHE A 69 -17.80 2.63 9.45
C PHE A 69 -17.74 2.54 10.97
N ASP A 70 -16.61 2.06 11.49
CA ASP A 70 -16.32 1.99 12.93
C ASP A 70 -15.74 3.32 13.44
N SER A 71 -16.60 4.14 14.03
CA SER A 71 -16.26 5.48 14.53
C SER A 71 -15.32 5.44 15.71
N ILE A 72 -15.42 4.44 16.59
CA ILE A 72 -14.56 4.32 17.78
C ILE A 72 -13.17 3.89 17.36
N LYS A 73 -13.08 2.91 16.45
CA LYS A 73 -11.80 2.44 15.93
C LYS A 73 -11.08 3.54 15.15
N TYR A 74 -11.78 4.27 14.29
CA TYR A 74 -11.19 5.39 13.56
C TYR A 74 -10.77 6.54 14.49
N GLU A 75 -11.57 6.87 15.51
CA GLU A 75 -11.23 7.90 16.49
C GLU A 75 -10.05 7.51 17.38
N ASN A 76 -10.00 6.26 17.84
CA ASN A 76 -8.88 5.73 18.64
C ASN A 76 -7.59 5.69 17.80
N TYR A 77 -7.73 5.29 16.54
CA TYR A 77 -6.66 5.37 15.55
C TYR A 77 -6.15 6.81 15.42
N TYR A 78 -7.02 7.79 15.15
CA TYR A 78 -6.58 9.17 14.94
C TYR A 78 -6.02 9.82 16.20
N LYS A 79 -6.59 9.53 17.38
CA LYS A 79 -6.08 10.00 18.68
C LYS A 79 -4.70 9.45 19.02
N LEU A 80 -4.37 8.24 18.56
CA LEU A 80 -3.04 7.65 18.75
C LEU A 80 -1.97 8.40 17.95
N PHE A 81 -2.32 8.92 16.77
CA PHE A 81 -1.35 9.40 15.77
C PHE A 81 -1.37 10.91 15.53
N PHE A 82 -2.46 11.60 15.90
CA PHE A 82 -2.61 13.03 15.71
C PHE A 82 -3.21 13.69 16.96
N LYS A 83 -2.58 14.76 17.45
CA LYS A 83 -3.05 15.53 18.62
C LYS A 83 -4.25 16.44 18.29
N ASN A 84 -5.33 15.93 17.71
CA ASN A 84 -6.51 16.74 17.38
C ASN A 84 -7.86 16.03 17.59
N ASN A 85 -8.77 16.67 18.32
CA ASN A 85 -10.15 16.22 18.55
C ASN A 85 -11.08 16.66 17.40
N GLY A 86 -12.08 15.85 17.02
CA GLY A 86 -13.06 16.22 15.97
C GLY A 86 -14.06 15.11 15.64
N ASN A 87 -15.01 15.37 14.73
CA ASN A 87 -15.97 14.36 14.29
C ASN A 87 -15.27 13.36 13.33
N PRO A 88 -15.29 12.04 13.61
CA PRO A 88 -14.58 11.01 12.85
C PRO A 88 -14.90 11.02 11.35
N LEU A 89 -16.18 11.05 10.99
CA LEU A 89 -16.60 11.00 9.59
C LEU A 89 -16.29 12.30 8.84
N ILE A 90 -16.46 13.46 9.50
CA ILE A 90 -16.10 14.74 8.86
C ILE A 90 -14.59 14.78 8.55
N ARG A 91 -13.77 14.22 9.45
CA ARG A 91 -12.33 14.15 9.25
C ARG A 91 -11.96 13.16 8.15
N PHE A 92 -12.53 11.97 8.20
CA PHE A 92 -12.43 10.98 7.13
C PHE A 92 -12.75 11.62 5.78
N GLU A 93 -13.93 12.23 5.63
CA GLU A 93 -14.36 12.88 4.38
C GLU A 93 -13.47 14.06 3.95
N GLN A 94 -12.82 14.77 4.88
CA GLN A 94 -11.94 15.89 4.55
C GLN A 94 -10.55 15.42 4.12
N ASP A 95 -10.00 14.42 4.81
CA ASP A 95 -8.71 13.81 4.50
C ASP A 95 -8.80 12.99 3.20
N HIS A 96 -9.95 12.40 2.90
CA HIS A 96 -10.20 11.66 1.65
C HIS A 96 -10.63 12.57 0.50
N LYS A 97 -11.19 13.76 0.76
CA LYS A 97 -11.44 14.78 -0.30
C LYS A 97 -10.20 15.52 -0.77
N SER A 98 -9.10 15.49 -0.01
CA SER A 98 -7.78 15.85 -0.56
C SER A 98 -7.25 14.85 -1.59
N ILE A 99 -7.99 13.77 -1.87
CA ILE A 99 -7.58 12.65 -2.73
C ILE A 99 -8.70 12.36 -3.77
N GLU A 100 -9.55 13.35 -4.08
CA GLU A 100 -10.40 13.33 -5.27
C GLU A 100 -9.63 13.80 -6.53
N ASP A 101 -8.35 13.47 -6.65
CA ASP A 101 -7.74 13.37 -7.96
C ASP A 101 -7.96 11.94 -8.45
N LYS A 102 -9.17 11.68 -8.98
CA LYS A 102 -9.30 10.66 -10.02
C LYS A 102 -8.35 11.07 -11.14
N HIS A 103 -7.12 10.58 -11.10
CA HIS A 103 -6.31 10.55 -12.30
C HIS A 103 -7.11 9.70 -13.29
N ASP A 104 -7.71 10.34 -14.29
CA ASP A 104 -8.11 9.66 -15.52
C ASP A 104 -6.81 9.10 -16.11
N ILE A 105 -6.44 7.90 -15.68
CA ILE A 105 -5.27 7.18 -16.18
C ILE A 105 -5.64 6.76 -17.60
N SER A 106 -5.23 7.57 -18.56
CA SER A 106 -5.27 7.23 -19.98
C SER A 106 -4.03 6.44 -20.37
N PHE A 107 -4.20 5.46 -21.25
CA PHE A 107 -3.09 4.72 -21.85
C PHE A 107 -2.94 5.10 -23.33
N PRO A 108 -1.73 5.02 -23.89
CA PRO A 108 -1.53 5.18 -25.32
C PRO A 108 -2.39 4.21 -26.13
N SER A 109 -3.00 4.69 -27.22
CA SER A 109 -4.03 3.96 -27.97
C SER A 109 -3.56 2.66 -28.64
N ASN A 110 -2.26 2.50 -28.84
CA ASN A 110 -1.64 1.31 -29.42
C ASN A 110 -1.11 0.32 -28.36
N CYS A 111 -1.36 0.55 -27.07
CA CYS A 111 -1.12 -0.46 -26.05
C CYS A 111 -2.16 -1.59 -26.16
N ILE A 112 -1.74 -2.80 -25.81
CA ILE A 112 -2.58 -3.99 -25.83
C ILE A 112 -2.62 -4.65 -24.45
N GLU A 113 -3.72 -5.33 -24.15
CA GLU A 113 -3.73 -6.32 -23.09
C GLU A 113 -3.16 -7.63 -23.62
N ILE A 114 -2.27 -8.25 -22.85
CA ILE A 114 -1.52 -9.42 -23.33
C ILE A 114 -1.19 -10.37 -22.20
N GLU A 115 -1.20 -11.66 -22.53
CA GLU A 115 -0.67 -12.73 -21.70
C GLU A 115 0.34 -13.55 -22.52
N ARG A 116 1.52 -13.84 -21.95
CA ARG A 116 2.56 -14.65 -22.60
C ARG A 116 3.27 -15.55 -21.58
N LYS A 117 3.58 -16.78 -22.02
CA LYS A 117 4.47 -17.72 -21.34
C LYS A 117 5.80 -17.81 -22.09
N PHE A 118 6.88 -17.94 -21.34
CA PHE A 118 8.24 -18.10 -21.83
C PHE A 118 8.86 -19.40 -21.27
N ALA A 119 10.18 -19.53 -21.38
CA ALA A 119 10.89 -20.73 -20.95
C ALA A 119 10.87 -20.88 -19.43
N LEU A 120 10.19 -21.94 -18.95
CA LEU A 120 10.22 -22.34 -17.54
C LEU A 120 11.61 -22.82 -17.17
N GLN A 121 12.20 -22.22 -16.13
CA GLN A 121 13.48 -22.65 -15.60
C GLN A 121 13.31 -23.79 -14.61
N LYS A 122 14.27 -24.73 -14.64
CA LYS A 122 14.32 -25.83 -13.67
C LYS A 122 14.66 -25.28 -12.27
N PRO A 123 14.09 -25.85 -11.20
CA PRO A 123 14.38 -25.39 -9.84
C PRO A 123 15.86 -25.54 -9.49
N LYS A 124 16.51 -24.42 -9.19
CA LYS A 124 17.85 -24.30 -8.58
C LYS A 124 17.75 -23.71 -7.18
N HIS A 125 16.88 -22.72 -7.02
CA HIS A 125 16.70 -21.94 -5.79
C HIS A 125 15.49 -22.39 -4.97
N LYS A 126 14.53 -23.10 -5.60
CA LYS A 126 13.19 -23.39 -5.06
C LYS A 126 12.44 -22.13 -4.64
N ARG A 127 12.64 -21.07 -5.41
CA ARG A 127 12.07 -19.74 -5.14
C ARG A 127 11.42 -19.20 -6.41
N VAL A 128 10.26 -18.60 -6.24
CA VAL A 128 9.50 -17.98 -7.33
C VAL A 128 9.14 -16.57 -6.90
N ALA A 129 9.15 -15.60 -7.83
CA ALA A 129 8.71 -14.25 -7.56
C ALA A 129 7.43 -13.91 -8.34
N ILE A 130 6.51 -13.21 -7.70
CA ILE A 130 5.44 -12.46 -8.33
C ILE A 130 5.84 -10.98 -8.28
N PHE A 131 5.92 -10.34 -9.44
CA PHE A 131 6.28 -8.94 -9.57
C PHE A 131 5.08 -8.15 -10.07
N ALA A 132 4.60 -7.21 -9.25
CA ALA A 132 3.56 -6.26 -9.64
C ALA A 132 4.18 -5.02 -10.28
N SER A 133 3.63 -4.59 -11.41
CA SER A 133 4.10 -3.40 -12.11
C SER A 133 2.94 -2.51 -12.54
N PHE A 134 3.21 -1.23 -12.70
CA PHE A 134 2.29 -0.28 -13.27
C PHE A 134 3.04 0.77 -14.10
N SER A 135 2.61 0.97 -15.34
CA SER A 135 2.99 2.13 -16.14
C SER A 135 1.79 2.73 -16.88
N ASN A 136 1.68 4.05 -16.86
CA ASN A 136 0.69 4.78 -17.64
C ASN A 136 1.14 5.09 -19.08
N ASP A 137 2.41 4.88 -19.42
CA ASP A 137 2.97 5.18 -20.75
C ASP A 137 3.12 3.94 -21.65
N GLY A 138 2.63 2.79 -21.19
CA GLY A 138 2.66 1.53 -21.95
C GLY A 138 4.02 0.84 -22.01
N LYS A 139 5.06 1.40 -21.38
CA LYS A 139 6.43 0.85 -21.41
C LYS A 139 6.74 0.01 -20.19
N ILE A 140 7.71 -0.90 -20.35
CA ILE A 140 8.42 -1.56 -19.27
C ILE A 140 9.74 -0.80 -19.08
N HIS A 141 9.81 -0.04 -17.99
CA HIS A 141 10.91 0.91 -17.73
C HIS A 141 12.22 0.19 -17.39
N ASP A 142 13.35 0.83 -17.67
CA ASP A 142 14.69 0.24 -17.53
C ASP A 142 15.03 -0.17 -16.08
N ASP A 143 14.50 0.56 -15.09
CA ASP A 143 14.61 0.23 -13.67
C ASP A 143 13.87 -1.06 -13.32
N VAL A 144 12.69 -1.30 -13.92
CA VAL A 144 11.95 -2.57 -13.79
C VAL A 144 12.77 -3.71 -14.41
N ILE A 145 13.30 -3.52 -15.61
CA ILE A 145 14.19 -4.50 -16.26
C ILE A 145 15.41 -4.81 -15.38
N PHE A 146 16.01 -3.78 -14.78
CA PHE A 146 17.15 -3.92 -13.87
C PHE A 146 16.77 -4.70 -12.61
N TYR A 147 15.60 -4.42 -12.02
CA TYR A 147 15.07 -5.14 -10.87
C TYR A 147 14.86 -6.62 -11.19
N LEU A 148 14.20 -6.92 -12.32
CA LEU A 148 13.92 -8.29 -12.75
C LEU A 148 15.21 -9.10 -12.97
N LYS A 149 16.26 -8.48 -13.53
CA LYS A 149 17.60 -9.09 -13.62
C LYS A 149 18.15 -9.45 -12.24
N GLY A 150 18.02 -8.53 -11.28
CA GLY A 150 18.40 -8.77 -9.89
C GLY A 150 17.65 -9.94 -9.24
N LEU A 151 16.33 -10.03 -9.46
CA LEU A 151 15.52 -11.13 -8.95
C LEU A 151 15.93 -12.47 -9.58
N LYS A 152 16.24 -12.51 -10.88
CA LYS A 152 16.63 -13.74 -11.59
C LYS A 152 17.86 -14.43 -10.99
N GLU A 153 18.71 -13.70 -10.27
CA GLU A 153 19.86 -14.27 -9.56
C GLU A 153 19.47 -15.07 -8.31
N ILE A 154 18.25 -14.89 -7.80
CA ILE A 154 17.77 -15.48 -6.56
C ILE A 154 16.47 -16.30 -6.72
N VAL A 155 15.75 -16.18 -7.82
CA VAL A 155 14.54 -16.99 -8.07
C VAL A 155 14.69 -17.80 -9.35
N ASP A 156 13.99 -18.93 -9.40
CA ASP A 156 13.97 -19.78 -10.59
C ASP A 156 13.09 -19.17 -11.68
N ASN A 157 11.92 -18.64 -11.29
CA ASN A 157 10.94 -18.10 -12.23
C ASN A 157 10.31 -16.82 -11.68
N ILE A 158 10.01 -15.88 -12.58
CA ILE A 158 9.30 -14.64 -12.28
C ILE A 158 7.95 -14.62 -13.01
N ILE A 159 6.91 -14.22 -12.29
CA ILE A 159 5.54 -13.99 -12.76
C ILE A 159 5.30 -12.48 -12.73
N LEU A 160 5.37 -11.82 -13.88
CA LEU A 160 5.22 -10.37 -13.99
C LEU A 160 3.77 -9.99 -14.32
N ILE A 161 3.11 -9.24 -13.44
CA ILE A 161 1.74 -8.79 -13.65
C ILE A 161 1.72 -7.26 -13.67
N GLY A 162 1.19 -6.68 -14.75
CA GLY A 162 1.04 -5.24 -14.93
C GLY A 162 -0.42 -4.79 -14.85
N ASP A 163 -0.74 -3.80 -14.00
CA ASP A 163 -2.07 -3.17 -13.91
C ASP A 163 -2.28 -2.08 -14.99
N ASN A 164 -1.91 -2.40 -16.22
CA ASN A 164 -1.97 -1.54 -17.39
C ASN A 164 -1.84 -2.37 -18.68
N PRO A 165 -2.36 -1.88 -19.83
CA PRO A 165 -1.97 -2.37 -21.14
C PRO A 165 -0.52 -1.95 -21.47
N VAL A 166 0.12 -2.65 -22.40
CA VAL A 166 1.54 -2.51 -22.74
C VAL A 166 1.75 -2.44 -24.25
N PHE A 167 2.83 -1.82 -24.73
CA PHE A 167 3.23 -2.00 -26.13
C PHE A 167 3.77 -3.41 -26.38
N GLU A 168 3.41 -4.01 -27.51
CA GLU A 168 3.77 -5.41 -27.80
C GLU A 168 5.29 -5.62 -27.93
N ASP A 169 6.02 -4.62 -28.44
CA ASP A 169 7.48 -4.66 -28.61
C ASP A 169 8.24 -4.67 -27.27
N GLU A 170 7.66 -4.09 -26.22
CA GLU A 170 8.23 -4.10 -24.87
C GLU A 170 8.36 -5.51 -24.28
N ILE A 171 7.52 -6.45 -24.73
CA ILE A 171 7.54 -7.85 -24.29
C ILE A 171 8.87 -8.52 -24.63
N SER A 172 9.54 -8.07 -25.70
CA SER A 172 10.86 -8.59 -26.07
C SER A 172 11.93 -8.33 -24.99
N LYS A 173 11.80 -7.24 -24.20
CA LYS A 173 12.76 -6.86 -23.15
C LYS A 173 12.77 -7.83 -21.96
N ILE A 174 11.64 -8.49 -21.70
CA ILE A 174 11.44 -9.36 -20.53
C ILE A 174 11.47 -10.85 -20.86
N ARG A 175 11.56 -11.21 -22.15
CA ARG A 175 11.48 -12.60 -22.64
C ARG A 175 12.39 -13.58 -21.91
N ASP A 176 13.63 -13.15 -21.62
CA ASP A 176 14.63 -13.97 -20.95
C ASP A 176 14.64 -13.77 -19.43
N LEU A 177 13.78 -12.92 -18.88
CA LEU A 177 13.76 -12.58 -17.45
C LEU A 177 12.59 -13.23 -16.72
N VAL A 178 11.45 -13.41 -17.38
CA VAL A 178 10.22 -13.88 -16.75
C VAL A 178 9.77 -15.19 -17.37
N TYR A 179 9.08 -16.02 -16.58
CA TYR A 179 8.40 -17.21 -17.09
C TYR A 179 7.01 -16.87 -17.63
N PHE A 180 6.32 -15.94 -16.96
CA PHE A 180 4.98 -15.53 -17.33
C PHE A 180 4.86 -14.02 -17.22
N CYS A 181 4.19 -13.40 -18.17
CA CYS A 181 3.71 -12.04 -18.02
C CYS A 181 2.24 -11.89 -18.38
N LYS A 182 1.55 -11.00 -17.66
CA LYS A 182 0.20 -10.56 -17.97
C LYS A 182 0.05 -9.07 -17.75
N PHE A 183 -0.37 -8.33 -18.77
CA PHE A 183 -0.62 -6.90 -18.73
C PHE A 183 -2.09 -6.67 -19.03
N ILE A 184 -2.84 -6.21 -18.04
CA ILE A 184 -4.30 -6.02 -18.09
C ILE A 184 -4.69 -4.92 -17.10
N LYS A 185 -5.64 -4.06 -17.46
CA LYS A 185 -6.13 -3.05 -16.50
C LYS A 185 -7.15 -3.68 -15.55
N HIS A 186 -6.71 -4.11 -14.38
CA HIS A 186 -7.53 -4.79 -13.38
C HIS A 186 -7.96 -3.89 -12.21
N ASN A 187 -7.36 -2.71 -12.01
CA ASN A 187 -7.76 -1.68 -11.02
C ASN A 187 -7.68 -2.11 -9.55
N GLU A 188 -6.85 -3.11 -9.25
CA GLU A 188 -6.70 -3.67 -7.90
C GLU A 188 -5.29 -3.42 -7.34
N TYR A 189 -4.52 -2.55 -8.00
CA TYR A 189 -3.15 -2.18 -7.62
C TYR A 189 -2.24 -3.40 -7.45
N ASP A 190 -1.15 -3.26 -6.70
CA ASP A 190 -0.16 -4.32 -6.49
C ASP A 190 -0.77 -5.59 -5.87
N PHE A 191 -1.69 -5.48 -4.91
CA PHE A 191 -2.38 -6.65 -4.34
C PHE A 191 -3.23 -7.43 -5.34
N GLY A 192 -3.82 -6.76 -6.34
CA GLY A 192 -4.46 -7.40 -7.48
C GLY A 192 -3.49 -8.18 -8.35
N SER A 193 -2.35 -7.56 -8.65
CA SER A 193 -1.26 -8.21 -9.38
C SER A 193 -0.72 -9.43 -8.63
N TYR A 194 -0.53 -9.32 -7.32
CA TYR A 194 -0.16 -10.44 -6.44
C TYR A 194 -1.19 -11.57 -6.47
N LYS A 195 -2.48 -11.24 -6.40
CA LYS A 195 -3.59 -12.21 -6.51
C LYS A 195 -3.55 -12.95 -7.85
N ILE A 196 -3.42 -12.25 -8.97
CA ILE A 196 -3.39 -12.84 -10.31
C ILE A 196 -2.18 -13.77 -10.44
N GLY A 197 -0.99 -13.32 -10.03
CA GLY A 197 0.23 -14.13 -10.08
C GLY A 197 0.16 -15.38 -9.19
N TYR A 198 -0.40 -15.26 -7.98
CA TYR A 198 -0.58 -16.38 -7.06
C TYR A 198 -1.54 -17.43 -7.64
N ARG A 199 -2.68 -17.00 -8.20
CA ARG A 199 -3.64 -17.90 -8.85
C ARG A 199 -3.01 -18.63 -10.03
N PHE A 200 -2.27 -17.92 -10.89
CA PHE A 200 -1.55 -18.53 -12.00
C PHE A 200 -0.61 -19.64 -11.53
N LEU A 201 0.20 -19.39 -10.50
CA LEU A 201 1.12 -20.40 -9.95
C LEU A 201 0.37 -21.62 -9.40
N LYS A 202 -0.74 -21.39 -8.69
CA LYS A 202 -1.55 -22.47 -8.11
C LYS A 202 -2.22 -23.33 -9.19
N GLU A 203 -2.88 -22.70 -10.16
CA GLU A 203 -3.58 -23.38 -11.27
C GLU A 203 -2.63 -24.18 -12.17
N ASN A 204 -1.37 -23.76 -12.27
CA ASN A 204 -0.34 -24.46 -13.05
C ASN A 204 0.51 -25.43 -12.19
N ASN A 205 0.13 -25.70 -10.93
CA ASN A 205 0.84 -26.58 -9.99
C ASN A 205 2.32 -26.19 -9.73
N LEU A 206 2.65 -24.91 -9.81
CA LEU A 206 4.02 -24.40 -9.69
C LEU A 206 4.44 -24.07 -8.25
N LEU A 207 3.54 -24.27 -7.26
CA LEU A 207 3.82 -24.02 -5.84
C LEU A 207 4.32 -25.25 -5.07
N LYS A 208 4.22 -26.45 -5.65
CA LYS A 208 4.42 -27.72 -4.93
C LYS A 208 5.81 -27.86 -4.29
N ASP A 209 6.85 -27.47 -5.03
CA ASP A 209 8.26 -27.61 -4.65
C ASP A 209 8.94 -26.26 -4.36
N VAL A 210 8.14 -25.24 -4.01
CA VAL A 210 8.61 -23.89 -3.69
C VAL A 210 8.84 -23.76 -2.19
N ASP A 211 10.07 -23.42 -1.81
CA ASP A 211 10.44 -23.16 -0.42
C ASP A 211 10.08 -21.71 -0.02
N GLU A 212 10.26 -20.74 -0.92
CA GLU A 212 9.84 -19.36 -0.71
C GLU A 212 9.17 -18.72 -1.94
N LEU A 213 8.08 -18.00 -1.71
CA LEU A 213 7.35 -17.22 -2.71
C LEU A 213 7.52 -15.74 -2.40
N LEU A 214 8.19 -15.02 -3.31
CA LEU A 214 8.47 -13.60 -3.18
C LEU A 214 7.36 -12.79 -3.85
N PHE A 215 7.00 -11.68 -3.24
CA PHE A 215 6.10 -10.66 -3.77
C PHE A 215 6.87 -9.34 -3.78
N CYS A 216 6.96 -8.72 -4.94
CA CYS A 216 7.72 -7.48 -5.16
C CYS A 216 6.93 -6.53 -6.05
N ASN A 217 7.12 -5.23 -5.90
CA ASN A 217 6.55 -4.25 -6.82
C ASN A 217 7.55 -3.19 -7.29
N ASP A 218 7.19 -2.47 -8.34
CA ASP A 218 7.99 -1.42 -8.97
C ASP A 218 7.91 -0.04 -8.29
N SER A 219 7.36 0.03 -7.07
CA SER A 219 7.40 1.28 -6.28
C SER A 219 8.82 1.60 -5.76
N CYS A 220 9.74 0.64 -5.86
CA CYS A 220 11.15 0.76 -5.52
C CYS A 220 12.04 0.60 -6.75
N ILE A 221 13.21 1.23 -6.71
CA ILE A 221 14.33 0.97 -7.62
C ILE A 221 15.34 0.06 -6.94
N GLY A 222 16.02 -0.76 -7.72
CA GLY A 222 17.10 -1.64 -7.29
C GLY A 222 17.21 -2.88 -8.16
N PRO A 223 18.00 -3.89 -7.75
CA PRO A 223 18.78 -3.90 -6.51
C PRO A 223 19.97 -2.93 -6.52
N ILE A 224 20.08 -2.06 -5.51
CA ILE A 224 21.30 -1.29 -5.22
C ILE A 224 22.42 -2.21 -4.73
N PHE A 225 22.06 -3.15 -3.86
CA PHE A 225 22.91 -4.26 -3.40
C PHE A 225 22.25 -5.59 -3.74
N PRO A 226 23.00 -6.66 -4.04
CA PRO A 226 22.43 -7.93 -4.46
C PRO A 226 21.36 -8.46 -3.49
N PHE A 227 20.21 -8.88 -4.00
CA PHE A 227 19.16 -9.48 -3.16
C PHE A 227 19.63 -10.73 -2.42
N SER A 228 20.68 -11.41 -2.89
CA SER A 228 21.28 -12.55 -2.19
C SER A 228 21.73 -12.19 -0.77
N GLU A 229 22.18 -10.95 -0.53
CA GLU A 229 22.59 -10.51 0.81
C GLU A 229 21.42 -10.52 1.80
N VAL A 230 20.24 -10.08 1.38
CA VAL A 230 19.06 -10.06 2.27
C VAL A 230 18.44 -11.45 2.43
N ILE A 231 18.52 -12.30 1.40
CA ILE A 231 18.12 -13.71 1.50
C ILE A 231 18.98 -14.42 2.56
N GLU A 232 20.30 -14.27 2.53
CA GLU A 232 21.19 -14.91 3.51
C GLU A 232 20.98 -14.36 4.93
N GLN A 233 20.60 -13.09 5.08
CA GLN A 233 20.22 -12.53 6.38
C GLN A 233 18.92 -13.12 6.93
N ALA A 234 17.92 -13.37 6.07
CA ALA A 234 16.63 -13.91 6.49
C ALA A 234 16.67 -15.44 6.74
N LYS A 235 17.56 -16.16 6.05
CA LYS A 235 17.69 -17.63 6.08
C LYS A 235 17.79 -18.27 7.48
N PRO A 236 18.61 -17.78 8.44
CA PRO A 236 18.70 -18.39 9.77
C PRO A 236 17.50 -18.05 10.68
N ILE A 237 16.66 -17.10 10.29
CA ILE A 237 15.55 -16.63 11.11
C ILE A 237 14.41 -17.64 11.05
N LYS A 238 13.94 -18.12 12.21
CA LYS A 238 12.75 -18.95 12.30
C LYS A 238 11.50 -18.07 12.22
N CYS A 239 10.88 -18.05 11.05
CA CYS A 239 9.61 -17.37 10.76
C CYS A 239 8.93 -18.04 9.57
N ASP A 240 7.65 -17.73 9.36
CA ASP A 240 6.81 -18.26 8.29
C ASP A 240 6.67 -17.29 7.12
N PHE A 241 6.81 -15.99 7.39
CA PHE A 241 6.90 -14.95 6.38
C PHE A 241 7.87 -13.86 6.81
N TRP A 242 8.42 -13.14 5.84
CA TRP A 242 9.33 -12.04 6.12
C TRP A 242 9.27 -10.94 5.06
N GLY A 243 9.85 -9.78 5.33
CA GLY A 243 10.02 -8.71 4.35
C GLY A 243 11.19 -7.81 4.69
N LEU A 244 11.44 -6.82 3.84
CA LEU A 244 12.61 -5.94 4.04
C LEU A 244 12.42 -5.03 5.25
N THR A 245 11.29 -4.34 5.32
CA THR A 245 10.99 -3.36 6.37
C THR A 245 9.61 -3.60 6.97
N SER A 246 9.41 -3.07 8.17
CA SER A 246 8.12 -2.98 8.84
C SER A 246 7.81 -1.54 9.20
N SER A 247 6.53 -1.22 9.30
CA SER A 247 6.06 0.01 9.93
C SER A 247 5.26 -0.34 11.19
N THR A 248 5.39 0.52 12.20
CA THR A 248 4.57 0.57 13.42
C THR A 248 3.83 1.90 13.53
N THR A 249 3.90 2.74 12.48
CA THR A 249 3.31 4.08 12.41
C THR A 249 1.81 4.06 12.67
N ILE A 250 1.13 2.97 12.32
CA ILE A 250 -0.29 2.77 12.60
C ILE A 250 -0.49 1.50 13.44
N CYS A 251 0.02 0.40 12.91
CA CYS A 251 0.12 -0.87 13.57
C CYS A 251 1.36 -1.56 13.05
N PHE A 252 1.88 -2.53 13.79
CA PHE A 252 2.93 -3.38 13.26
C PHE A 252 2.45 -4.08 11.97
N HIS A 253 3.19 -3.90 10.89
CA HIS A 253 3.03 -4.64 9.65
C HIS A 253 4.33 -4.64 8.86
N ILE A 254 4.57 -5.72 8.12
CA ILE A 254 5.60 -5.80 7.09
C ILE A 254 5.09 -5.08 5.84
N GLN A 255 5.94 -4.24 5.23
CA GLN A 255 5.57 -3.45 4.07
C GLN A 255 5.57 -4.29 2.78
N SER A 256 4.61 -4.07 1.90
CA SER A 256 4.25 -5.03 0.84
C SER A 256 5.06 -4.90 -0.46
N TYR A 257 5.98 -3.93 -0.54
CA TYR A 257 6.83 -3.74 -1.72
C TYR A 257 7.91 -4.82 -1.89
N PHE A 258 8.22 -5.54 -0.82
CA PHE A 258 9.03 -6.74 -0.83
C PHE A 258 8.69 -7.59 0.40
N PHE A 259 7.97 -8.69 0.19
CA PHE A 259 7.73 -9.68 1.23
C PHE A 259 7.80 -11.10 0.65
N VAL A 260 8.00 -12.06 1.53
CA VAL A 260 8.30 -13.44 1.20
C VAL A 260 7.49 -14.35 2.10
N LEU A 261 6.78 -15.28 1.50
CA LEU A 261 6.07 -16.35 2.20
C LEU A 261 6.92 -17.62 2.12
N ARG A 262 7.07 -18.33 3.23
CA ARG A 262 7.73 -19.64 3.24
C ARG A 262 6.75 -20.78 3.04
N ASN A 263 7.31 -21.95 2.80
CA ASN A 263 6.59 -23.18 2.50
C ASN A 263 5.42 -23.47 3.47
N SER A 264 5.55 -23.14 4.76
CA SER A 264 4.49 -23.29 5.76
C SER A 264 3.22 -22.50 5.40
N VAL A 265 3.38 -21.24 4.99
CA VAL A 265 2.28 -20.40 4.51
C VAL A 265 1.79 -20.87 3.13
N ILE A 266 2.72 -21.15 2.21
CA ILE A 266 2.41 -21.54 0.81
C ILE A 266 1.54 -22.80 0.73
N LYS A 267 1.80 -23.80 1.59
CA LYS A 267 1.03 -25.05 1.64
C LYS A 267 -0.32 -24.93 2.32
N SER A 268 -0.57 -23.83 3.03
CA SER A 268 -1.85 -23.56 3.66
C SER A 268 -2.82 -22.87 2.69
N ASN A 269 -4.11 -22.90 3.00
CA ASN A 269 -5.14 -22.16 2.24
C ASN A 269 -5.32 -20.71 2.72
N VAL A 270 -4.41 -20.19 3.56
CA VAL A 270 -4.55 -18.86 4.17
C VAL A 270 -4.50 -17.77 3.09
N MET A 271 -3.61 -17.90 2.11
CA MET A 271 -3.48 -16.91 1.04
C MET A 271 -4.63 -16.94 0.05
N ASP A 272 -5.26 -18.11 -0.19
CA ASP A 272 -6.51 -18.17 -0.95
C ASP A 272 -7.60 -17.34 -0.28
N SER A 273 -7.71 -17.47 1.04
CA SER A 273 -8.66 -16.74 1.85
C SER A 273 -8.37 -15.24 1.79
N PHE A 274 -7.11 -14.83 2.02
CA PHE A 274 -6.69 -13.43 1.93
C PHE A 274 -7.01 -12.82 0.55
N PHE A 275 -6.57 -13.47 -0.53
CA PHE A 275 -6.77 -12.96 -1.89
C PHE A 275 -8.23 -12.98 -2.35
N SER A 276 -9.12 -13.77 -1.72
CA SER A 276 -10.55 -13.72 -2.00
C SER A 276 -11.20 -12.38 -1.63
N TYR A 277 -10.58 -11.63 -0.70
CA TYR A 277 -11.06 -10.31 -0.25
C TYR A 277 -10.46 -9.13 -1.01
N VAL A 278 -9.43 -9.36 -1.83
CA VAL A 278 -8.82 -8.29 -2.64
C VAL A 278 -9.74 -7.91 -3.79
N LYS A 279 -10.09 -6.63 -3.86
CA LYS A 279 -11.05 -6.00 -4.78
C LYS A 279 -10.55 -4.61 -5.18
N PRO A 280 -11.08 -4.01 -6.26
CA PRO A 280 -10.70 -2.66 -6.66
C PRO A 280 -10.92 -1.67 -5.52
N GLN A 281 -9.96 -0.77 -5.31
CA GLN A 281 -10.02 0.28 -4.30
C GLN A 281 -10.00 1.66 -4.94
N GLU A 282 -10.64 2.61 -4.28
CA GLU A 282 -10.76 3.99 -4.79
C GLU A 282 -9.46 4.79 -4.70
N SER A 283 -8.55 4.43 -3.78
CA SER A 283 -7.29 5.15 -3.59
C SER A 283 -6.13 4.23 -3.16
N PRO A 284 -4.87 4.66 -3.36
CA PRO A 284 -3.69 3.94 -2.87
C PRO A 284 -3.66 3.77 -1.33
N GLU A 285 -4.21 4.71 -0.57
CA GLU A 285 -4.27 4.64 0.89
C GLU A 285 -5.16 3.47 1.33
N ASN A 286 -6.28 3.24 0.63
CA ASN A 286 -7.15 2.10 0.90
C ASN A 286 -6.43 0.76 0.68
N ILE A 287 -5.50 0.69 -0.28
CA ILE A 287 -4.64 -0.49 -0.45
C ILE A 287 -3.76 -0.70 0.78
N ILE A 288 -3.16 0.37 1.32
CA ILE A 288 -2.36 0.28 2.54
C ILE A 288 -3.21 -0.20 3.71
N PHE A 289 -4.37 0.44 3.93
CA PHE A 289 -5.24 0.17 5.08
C PHE A 289 -5.90 -1.22 5.04
N TYR A 290 -6.46 -1.61 3.90
CA TYR A 290 -7.23 -2.85 3.78
C TYR A 290 -6.36 -4.05 3.42
N TYR A 291 -5.19 -3.85 2.82
CA TYR A 291 -4.34 -4.94 2.35
C TYR A 291 -2.95 -4.97 2.99
N GLU A 292 -2.10 -3.96 2.81
CA GLU A 292 -0.70 -3.98 3.33
C GLU A 292 -0.67 -4.20 4.85
N MET A 293 -1.39 -3.38 5.59
CA MET A 293 -1.45 -3.48 7.04
C MET A 293 -2.16 -4.76 7.51
N LYS A 294 -3.17 -5.20 6.76
CA LYS A 294 -3.99 -6.36 7.13
C LYS A 294 -3.29 -7.68 6.84
N LEU A 295 -2.39 -7.74 5.87
CA LEU A 295 -1.68 -8.97 5.52
C LEU A 295 -0.94 -9.56 6.71
N THR A 296 -0.12 -8.74 7.41
CA THR A 296 0.64 -9.21 8.59
C THR A 296 -0.31 -9.69 9.69
N GLN A 297 -1.32 -8.88 10.02
CA GLN A 297 -2.31 -9.22 11.05
C GLN A 297 -3.09 -10.49 10.72
N PHE A 298 -3.42 -10.69 9.44
CA PHE A 298 -4.14 -11.85 8.98
C PHE A 298 -3.29 -13.13 9.10
N LEU A 299 -2.01 -13.06 8.74
CA LEU A 299 -1.08 -14.19 8.88
C LEU A 299 -0.82 -14.52 10.35
N GLU A 300 -0.58 -13.53 11.20
CA GLU A 300 -0.38 -13.72 12.64
C GLU A 300 -1.64 -14.29 13.33
N PHE A 301 -2.83 -13.87 12.93
CA PHE A 301 -4.09 -14.44 13.41
C PHE A 301 -4.22 -15.94 13.09
N HIS A 302 -3.60 -16.39 11.99
CA HIS A 302 -3.52 -17.81 11.62
C HIS A 302 -2.29 -18.52 12.20
N ASN A 303 -1.64 -17.93 13.20
CA ASN A 303 -0.47 -18.47 13.91
C ASN A 303 0.79 -18.61 13.02
N PHE A 304 0.97 -17.72 12.05
CA PHE A 304 2.22 -17.61 11.30
C PHE A 304 3.08 -16.48 11.86
N ASP A 305 4.38 -16.73 12.01
CA ASP A 305 5.31 -15.75 12.57
C ASP A 305 5.96 -14.88 11.48
N GLY A 306 5.95 -13.56 11.69
CA GLY A 306 6.48 -12.57 10.76
C GLY A 306 7.85 -12.00 11.16
N PHE A 307 8.69 -11.66 10.17
CA PHE A 307 9.97 -11.00 10.41
C PHE A 307 10.31 -9.90 9.39
N ALA A 308 10.65 -8.70 9.84
CA ALA A 308 11.32 -7.69 9.00
C ALA A 308 12.84 -7.78 9.18
N VAL A 309 13.60 -7.73 8.08
CA VAL A 309 15.08 -7.80 8.13
C VAL A 309 15.65 -6.51 8.70
N TYR A 310 15.25 -5.38 8.14
CA TYR A 310 15.68 -4.07 8.59
C TYR A 310 14.74 -3.60 9.70
N LYS A 311 15.01 -4.08 10.92
CA LYS A 311 14.37 -3.62 12.17
C LYS A 311 15.21 -2.55 12.84
N ARG A 312 14.54 -1.65 13.58
CA ARG A 312 15.18 -0.56 14.32
C ARG A 312 15.78 -0.96 15.67
N TYR A 313 15.67 -2.22 16.13
CA TYR A 313 16.20 -2.66 17.43
C TYR A 313 17.75 -2.56 17.46
N GLY A 314 18.25 -1.37 17.83
CA GLY A 314 19.68 -1.03 17.83
C GLY A 314 20.00 0.46 17.76
N ILE A 315 19.06 1.34 17.36
CA ILE A 315 19.29 2.80 17.27
C ILE A 315 18.57 3.52 18.42
N GLN A 316 19.28 3.74 19.53
CA GLN A 316 18.88 4.64 20.60
C GLN A 316 18.76 6.07 20.02
N ASN A 317 17.63 6.76 20.23
CA ASN A 317 17.42 8.22 20.03
C ASN A 317 16.68 8.76 18.79
N LEU A 318 15.90 7.97 18.03
CA LEU A 318 14.88 8.57 17.14
C LEU A 318 13.48 8.37 17.76
N HIS A 319 12.84 9.44 18.21
CA HIS A 319 11.43 9.36 18.57
C HIS A 319 10.62 9.35 17.25
N GLU A 320 9.66 8.43 17.15
CA GLU A 320 8.68 8.25 16.07
C GLU A 320 9.11 7.39 14.87
N ASP A 321 8.23 6.43 14.52
CA ASP A 321 8.37 5.43 13.45
C ASP A 321 8.21 6.01 12.04
N TYR A 322 8.58 7.28 11.85
CA TYR A 322 8.59 7.96 10.57
C TYR A 322 9.81 7.53 9.75
N GLU A 323 9.66 6.29 9.25
CA GLU A 323 10.11 5.79 7.96
C GLU A 323 11.60 5.45 7.80
N LEU A 324 11.90 4.16 8.02
CA LEU A 324 13.08 3.46 7.45
C LEU A 324 13.20 3.73 5.94
N ILE A 325 12.05 3.82 5.27
CA ILE A 325 11.93 4.15 3.84
C ILE A 325 12.27 5.61 3.51
N SER A 326 11.99 6.59 4.39
CA SER A 326 12.24 8.01 4.09
C SER A 326 13.71 8.37 4.14
N ASN A 327 14.55 7.51 4.74
CA ASN A 327 15.98 7.76 4.89
C ASN A 327 16.83 6.73 4.13
N PRO A 328 16.59 6.52 2.82
CA PRO A 328 17.21 5.44 2.06
C PRO A 328 18.75 5.54 2.04
N LEU A 329 19.30 6.75 2.09
CA LEU A 329 20.75 6.94 2.13
C LEU A 329 21.39 6.32 3.37
N GLU A 330 20.76 6.47 4.54
CA GLU A 330 21.26 5.87 5.79
C GLU A 330 21.21 4.35 5.71
N PHE A 331 20.11 3.80 5.18
CA PHE A 331 19.93 2.37 5.01
C PHE A 331 20.90 1.74 4.03
N MET A 332 21.17 2.42 2.92
CA MET A 332 22.17 1.97 1.97
C MET A 332 23.59 2.03 2.54
N LEU A 333 23.92 3.06 3.33
CA LEU A 333 25.25 3.23 3.93
C LEU A 333 25.52 2.23 5.06
N ASN A 334 24.55 2.07 5.98
CA ASN A 334 24.76 1.34 7.24
C ASN A 334 24.30 -0.11 7.17
N TYR A 335 23.31 -0.41 6.33
CA TYR A 335 22.62 -1.71 6.30
C TYR A 335 22.58 -2.36 4.92
N ARG A 336 23.18 -1.72 3.91
CA ARG A 336 23.24 -2.21 2.52
C ARG A 336 21.86 -2.58 1.97
N MET A 337 20.85 -1.77 2.30
CA MET A 337 19.47 -2.02 1.87
C MET A 337 19.38 -2.07 0.33
N PRO A 338 18.81 -3.13 -0.25
CA PRO A 338 18.87 -3.34 -1.69
C PRO A 338 17.89 -2.44 -2.48
N LEU A 339 16.91 -1.82 -1.83
CA LEU A 339 15.83 -1.09 -2.51
C LEU A 339 15.69 0.34 -1.98
N VAL A 340 15.30 1.23 -2.88
CA VAL A 340 14.96 2.63 -2.56
C VAL A 340 13.61 2.97 -3.17
N LYS A 341 12.66 3.51 -2.39
CA LYS A 341 11.35 3.94 -2.92
C LYS A 341 11.51 5.12 -3.88
N LYS A 342 10.88 5.02 -5.05
CA LYS A 342 10.90 6.05 -6.12
C LYS A 342 10.46 7.42 -5.62
N LYS A 343 9.36 7.46 -4.87
CA LYS A 343 8.78 8.69 -4.32
C LYS A 343 9.82 9.50 -3.51
N VAL A 344 10.72 8.87 -2.76
CA VAL A 344 11.75 9.59 -1.96
C VAL A 344 12.78 10.32 -2.83
N LEU A 345 12.92 9.93 -4.09
CA LEU A 345 13.81 10.52 -5.07
C LEU A 345 13.13 11.61 -5.92
N ASP A 346 11.85 11.85 -5.65
CA ASP A 346 11.04 12.91 -6.21
C ASP A 346 10.89 14.07 -5.21
N LYS A 347 11.27 15.26 -5.67
CA LYS A 347 11.26 16.50 -4.87
C LYS A 347 9.83 16.97 -4.57
N ASP A 348 8.87 16.58 -5.40
CA ASP A 348 7.47 17.00 -5.30
C ASP A 348 6.63 15.96 -4.52
N SER A 349 7.28 14.93 -3.97
CA SER A 349 6.62 13.89 -3.17
C SER A 349 6.30 14.33 -1.74
N GLU A 350 5.34 13.63 -1.13
CA GLU A 350 4.95 13.75 0.28
C GLU A 350 6.10 13.55 1.29
N TYR A 351 7.18 12.89 0.87
CA TYR A 351 8.35 12.63 1.74
C TYR A 351 9.26 13.85 1.92
N GLY A 352 9.00 14.96 1.21
CA GLY A 352 9.46 16.31 1.55
C GLY A 352 10.97 16.46 1.75
N LYS A 353 11.80 15.63 1.11
CA LYS A 353 13.26 15.66 1.30
C LYS A 353 13.86 16.86 0.56
N SER A 354 14.81 17.52 1.21
CA SER A 354 15.53 18.63 0.57
C SER A 354 16.18 18.18 -0.74
N ALA A 355 16.21 19.07 -1.74
CA ALA A 355 16.89 18.79 -3.02
C ALA A 355 18.35 18.35 -2.82
N LYS A 356 19.02 18.87 -1.78
CA LYS A 356 20.37 18.46 -1.38
C LYS A 356 20.42 17.00 -0.94
N TYR A 357 19.46 16.54 -0.14
CA TYR A 357 19.37 15.15 0.29
C TYR A 357 19.11 14.23 -0.91
N ILE A 358 18.13 14.55 -1.74
CA ILE A 358 17.78 13.77 -2.94
C ILE A 358 19.01 13.63 -3.85
N LYS A 359 19.71 14.73 -4.12
CA LYS A 359 20.93 14.71 -4.92
C LYS A 359 22.00 13.78 -4.32
N LYS A 360 22.27 13.89 -3.01
CA LYS A 360 23.23 13.03 -2.32
C LYS A 360 22.86 11.55 -2.41
N THR A 361 21.58 11.22 -2.27
CA THR A 361 21.06 9.86 -2.41
C THR A 361 21.25 9.32 -3.83
N LYS A 362 20.91 10.11 -4.86
CA LYS A 362 21.10 9.74 -6.27
C LYS A 362 22.57 9.56 -6.63
N ASP A 363 23.44 10.46 -6.16
CA ASP A 363 24.89 10.39 -6.36
C ASP A 363 25.46 9.11 -5.73
N TYR A 364 25.00 8.75 -4.52
CA TYR A 364 25.41 7.50 -3.86
C TYR A 364 24.93 6.27 -4.64
N ILE A 365 23.65 6.21 -5.04
CA ILE A 365 23.12 5.12 -5.89
C ILE A 365 23.97 4.95 -7.14
N LYS A 366 24.30 6.04 -7.84
CA LYS A 366 25.10 6.00 -9.07
C LYS A 366 26.53 5.51 -8.82
N SER A 367 27.09 5.79 -7.65
CA SER A 367 28.42 5.30 -7.27
C SER A 367 28.46 3.78 -7.05
N ILE A 368 27.35 3.18 -6.59
CA ILE A 368 27.24 1.73 -6.35
C ILE A 368 26.72 0.99 -7.60
N GLN A 369 25.71 1.52 -8.26
CA GLN A 369 25.05 0.96 -9.45
C GLN A 369 25.02 1.98 -10.59
N PRO A 370 26.14 2.22 -11.30
CA PRO A 370 26.21 3.20 -12.39
C PRO A 370 25.35 2.84 -13.60
N LYS A 371 24.88 1.59 -13.71
CA LYS A 371 24.02 1.08 -14.79
C LYS A 371 22.52 1.18 -14.47
N LEU A 372 22.14 1.52 -13.23
CA LEU A 372 20.75 1.66 -12.85
C LEU A 372 20.23 3.03 -13.32
N ILE A 373 19.29 3.00 -14.25
CA ILE A 373 18.62 4.17 -14.84
C ILE A 373 17.19 4.18 -14.29
N TYR A 374 16.74 5.31 -13.73
CA TYR A 374 15.45 5.46 -13.05
C TYR A 374 14.97 6.91 -13.00
#